data_AF-A0A9D1AVN2-F1
#
_entry.id   AF-A0A9D1AVN2-F1
#
_cell.length_a   1.000
_cell.length_b   1.000
_cell.length_c   1.000
_cell.angle_alpha   90.00
_cell.angle_beta   90.00
_cell.angle_gamma   90.00
#
_symmetry.space_group_name_H-M   'P 1'
#
loop_
_entity.id
_entity.type
_entity.pdbx_description
1 polymer ?
#
loop_
_entity_poly.entity_id
_entity_poly.type
_entity_poly.pdbx_seq_one_letter_code
_entity_poly.pdbx_strand_id
1 'polypeptide(L)'
;RLYQLTDIAGYGAPLAAWAPDSIERELLDERLRLGFDWTSAEVWVQMSRWARGEPLAYREAFQALDLPLLVIAGDQDPLVRPADARRCFEESGSTDKQLIVFDAFDHQVHWGHLDLVLGRLAPTEVWPRLAQWLGDRC
;
A
#
# COMPACT_ATOMS: atom_id res chain seq x y z
N ARG A 1 -17.62 -0.77 -21.87
CA ARG A 1 -16.41 -1.61 -22.02
C ARG A 1 -16.62 -2.84 -21.16
N LEU A 2 -16.54 -4.04 -21.72
CA LEU A 2 -16.68 -5.29 -20.95
C LEU A 2 -15.36 -5.57 -20.22
N TYR A 3 -15.42 -5.73 -18.90
CA TYR A 3 -14.33 -6.20 -18.04
C TYR A 3 -13.80 -7.56 -18.53
N GLN A 4 -12.48 -7.75 -18.54
CA GLN A 4 -11.87 -9.00 -19.01
C GLN A 4 -11.72 -10.03 -17.87
N LEU A 5 -11.58 -11.31 -18.23
CA LEU A 5 -11.52 -12.45 -17.30
C LEU A 5 -10.41 -12.34 -16.24
N THR A 6 -9.31 -11.65 -16.54
CA THR A 6 -8.22 -11.38 -15.58
C THR A 6 -8.61 -10.36 -14.53
N ASP A 7 -9.38 -9.34 -14.90
CA ASP A 7 -9.93 -8.35 -13.97
C ASP A 7 -10.97 -9.00 -13.08
N ILE A 8 -11.80 -9.91 -13.63
CA ILE A 8 -12.86 -10.62 -12.91
C ILE A 8 -12.30 -11.66 -11.93
N ALA A 9 -11.27 -12.43 -12.32
CA ALA A 9 -10.63 -13.40 -11.45
C ALA A 9 -9.82 -12.73 -10.33
N GLY A 10 -9.24 -11.56 -10.61
CA GLY A 10 -8.58 -10.71 -9.63
C GLY A 10 -9.56 -10.05 -8.66
N TYR A 11 -10.68 -9.48 -9.14
CA TYR A 11 -11.67 -8.80 -8.29
C TYR A 11 -12.50 -9.77 -7.44
N GLY A 12 -12.67 -11.01 -7.91
CA GLY A 12 -13.39 -12.07 -7.19
C GLY A 12 -12.59 -12.70 -6.05
N ALA A 13 -11.29 -12.44 -5.97
CA ALA A 13 -10.41 -12.90 -4.90
C ALA A 13 -9.80 -11.68 -4.19
N PRO A 14 -9.69 -11.63 -2.86
CA PRO A 14 -9.07 -10.53 -2.10
C PRO A 14 -7.54 -10.41 -2.31
N LEU A 15 -7.03 -10.82 -3.47
CA LEU A 15 -5.62 -10.85 -3.85
C LEU A 15 -5.26 -9.83 -4.94
N ALA A 16 -6.25 -9.26 -5.65
CA ALA A 16 -5.96 -8.17 -6.58
C ALA A 16 -5.65 -6.90 -5.78
N ALA A 17 -4.37 -6.65 -5.58
CA ALA A 17 -3.84 -5.54 -4.81
C ALA A 17 -3.76 -4.22 -5.61
N TRP A 18 -4.54 -4.08 -6.70
CA TRP A 18 -4.52 -2.94 -7.62
C TRP A 18 -5.94 -2.60 -8.10
N ALA A 19 -6.20 -1.34 -8.46
CA ALA A 19 -7.46 -0.93 -9.05
C ALA A 19 -7.54 -1.33 -10.55
N PRO A 20 -8.73 -1.53 -11.14
CA PRO A 20 -8.85 -1.88 -12.55
C PRO A 20 -8.24 -0.80 -13.47
N ASP A 21 -7.48 -1.23 -14.48
CA ASP A 21 -6.78 -0.36 -15.44
C ASP A 21 -5.79 0.65 -14.82
N SER A 22 -5.38 0.48 -13.56
CA SER A 22 -4.46 1.40 -12.86
C SER A 22 -3.01 1.25 -13.31
N ILE A 23 -2.59 0.05 -13.66
CA ILE A 23 -1.21 -0.32 -14.05
C ILE A 23 -1.18 -0.67 -15.55
N GLU A 24 -0.11 -0.31 -16.26
CA GLU A 24 0.14 -0.74 -17.63
C GLU A 24 0.19 -2.28 -17.72
N ARG A 25 -0.46 -2.85 -18.73
CA ARG A 25 -0.64 -4.30 -18.83
C ARG A 25 0.67 -5.05 -18.91
N GLU A 26 1.59 -4.57 -19.73
CA GLU A 26 2.90 -5.19 -19.92
C GLU A 26 3.70 -5.17 -18.62
N LEU A 27 3.59 -4.08 -17.86
CA LEU A 27 4.22 -3.95 -16.54
C LEU A 27 3.58 -4.90 -15.52
N LEU A 28 2.24 -4.95 -15.47
CA LEU A 28 1.53 -5.87 -14.58
C LEU A 28 1.86 -7.33 -14.89
N ASP A 29 1.83 -7.74 -16.15
CA ASP A 29 2.15 -9.10 -16.60
C ASP A 29 3.59 -9.48 -16.24
N GLU A 30 4.53 -8.57 -16.46
CA GLU A 30 5.93 -8.77 -16.07
C GLU A 30 6.05 -8.94 -14.55
N ARG A 31 5.41 -8.08 -13.75
CA ARG A 31 5.50 -8.15 -12.28
C ARG A 31 4.77 -9.35 -11.69
N LEU A 32 3.68 -9.82 -12.28
CA LEU A 32 3.05 -11.07 -11.86
C LEU A 32 3.95 -12.28 -12.16
N ARG A 33 4.77 -12.22 -13.20
CA ARG A 33 5.70 -13.31 -13.56
C ARG A 33 7.00 -13.28 -12.76
N LEU A 34 7.53 -12.08 -12.48
CA LEU A 34 8.89 -11.89 -11.96
C LEU A 34 8.93 -11.23 -10.57
N GLY A 35 7.87 -10.57 -10.15
CA GLY A 35 7.85 -9.73 -8.94
C GLY A 35 7.54 -10.47 -7.65
N PHE A 36 7.14 -11.74 -7.72
CA PHE A 36 6.98 -12.59 -6.53
C PHE A 36 8.32 -13.23 -6.18
N ASP A 37 9.02 -12.64 -5.23
CA ASP A 37 10.07 -13.35 -4.51
C ASP A 37 9.48 -14.47 -3.65
N TRP A 38 10.31 -15.47 -3.35
CA TRP A 38 9.90 -16.60 -2.54
C TRP A 38 9.64 -16.15 -1.09
N THR A 39 8.36 -16.00 -0.73
CA THR A 39 7.93 -15.81 0.66
C THR A 39 7.63 -17.17 1.28
N SER A 40 8.25 -17.48 2.42
CA SER A 40 8.03 -18.76 3.09
C SER A 40 6.60 -18.87 3.64
N ALA A 41 6.09 -20.11 3.76
CA ALA A 41 4.79 -20.36 4.38
C ALA A 41 4.71 -19.85 5.83
N GLU A 42 5.84 -19.76 6.51
CA GLU A 42 5.92 -19.24 7.88
C GLU A 42 5.52 -17.76 7.95
N VAL A 43 5.99 -16.93 7.01
CA VAL A 43 5.61 -15.52 6.90
C VAL A 43 4.10 -15.39 6.68
N TRP A 44 3.52 -16.21 5.80
CA TRP A 44 2.07 -16.23 5.57
C TRP A 44 1.27 -16.61 6.82
N VAL A 45 1.73 -17.59 7.59
CA VAL A 45 1.10 -17.99 8.85
C VAL A 45 1.21 -16.86 9.89
N GLN A 46 2.35 -16.17 9.94
CA GLN A 46 2.57 -15.05 10.84
C GLN A 46 1.68 -13.84 10.50
N MET A 47 1.59 -13.45 9.23
CA MET A 47 0.67 -12.39 8.80
C MET A 47 -0.79 -12.74 9.12
N SER A 48 -1.17 -14.00 8.92
CA SER A 48 -2.51 -14.51 9.26
C SER A 48 -2.80 -14.50 10.77
N ARG A 49 -1.78 -14.61 11.62
CA ARG A 49 -1.90 -14.44 13.07
C ARG A 49 -2.13 -12.98 13.44
N TRP A 50 -1.38 -12.05 12.85
CA TRP A 50 -1.58 -10.61 13.06
C TRP A 50 -2.94 -10.13 12.58
N ALA A 51 -3.41 -10.60 11.42
CA ALA A 51 -4.75 -10.31 10.92
C ALA A 51 -5.87 -10.78 11.87
N ARG A 52 -5.59 -11.79 12.72
CA ARG A 52 -6.50 -12.29 13.77
C ARG A 52 -6.30 -11.60 15.13
N GLY A 53 -5.44 -10.58 15.20
CA GLY A 53 -5.21 -9.78 16.40
C GLY A 53 -4.07 -10.24 17.29
N GLU A 54 -3.18 -11.13 16.83
CA GLU A 54 -1.97 -11.44 17.59
C GLU A 54 -1.11 -10.16 17.76
N PRO A 55 -0.66 -9.84 18.98
CA PRO A 55 0.12 -8.64 19.22
C PRO A 55 1.41 -8.61 18.38
N LEU A 56 1.74 -7.43 17.85
CA LEU A 56 3.04 -7.20 17.23
C LEU A 56 4.09 -7.07 18.34
N ALA A 57 5.09 -7.95 18.34
CA ALA A 57 6.15 -7.98 19.35
C ALA A 57 6.96 -6.66 19.43
N TYR A 58 6.94 -5.86 18.36
CA TYR A 58 7.64 -4.58 18.24
C TYR A 58 6.72 -3.37 18.36
N ARG A 59 5.45 -3.54 18.76
CA ARG A 59 4.48 -2.45 18.89
C ARG A 59 4.98 -1.35 19.81
N GLU A 60 5.46 -1.71 21.00
CA GLU A 60 5.97 -0.75 22.00
C GLU A 60 7.22 -0.02 21.50
N ALA A 61 8.11 -0.74 20.82
CA ALA A 61 9.31 -0.16 20.22
C ALA A 61 8.95 0.83 19.10
N PHE A 62 7.98 0.51 18.25
CA PHE A 62 7.45 1.41 17.23
C PHE A 62 6.80 2.67 17.83
N GLN A 63 6.04 2.51 18.92
CA GLN A 63 5.40 3.61 19.65
C GLN A 63 6.42 4.51 20.37
N ALA A 64 7.58 3.99 20.74
CA ALA A 64 8.65 4.76 21.39
C ALA A 64 9.61 5.44 20.41
N LEU A 65 9.51 5.13 19.11
CA LEU A 65 10.45 5.62 18.10
C LEU A 65 10.05 7.02 17.61
N ASP A 66 10.94 7.98 17.82
CA ASP A 66 10.79 9.35 17.34
C ASP A 66 11.69 9.59 16.11
N LEU A 67 11.25 9.04 14.97
CA LEU A 67 11.85 9.28 13.65
C LEU A 67 10.80 9.88 12.72
N PRO A 68 11.17 10.71 11.73
CA PRO A 68 10.24 11.19 10.74
C PRO A 68 9.49 10.05 10.05
N LEU A 69 8.15 10.14 10.00
CA LEU A 69 7.29 9.08 9.47
C LEU A 69 6.34 9.61 8.39
N LEU A 70 6.44 9.04 7.19
CA LEU A 70 5.44 9.21 6.15
C LEU A 70 4.62 7.92 6.02
N VAL A 71 3.32 8.01 6.25
CA VAL A 71 2.36 6.93 6.00
C VAL A 71 1.58 7.27 4.74
N ILE A 72 1.58 6.36 3.75
CA ILE A 72 0.82 6.50 2.51
C ILE A 72 -0.12 5.29 2.37
N ALA A 73 -1.36 5.54 1.98
CA ALA A 73 -2.34 4.49 1.69
C ALA A 73 -3.21 4.85 0.47
N GLY A 74 -3.76 3.83 -0.19
CA GLY A 74 -4.77 3.98 -1.24
C GLY A 74 -6.17 3.76 -0.68
N ASP A 75 -7.15 4.50 -1.18
CA ASP A 75 -8.55 4.43 -0.74
C ASP A 75 -9.25 3.09 -1.06
N GLN A 76 -8.74 2.35 -2.05
CA GLN A 76 -9.19 1.03 -2.47
C GLN A 76 -8.13 -0.05 -2.24
N ASP A 77 -7.22 0.15 -1.28
CA ASP A 77 -6.24 -0.88 -0.90
C ASP A 77 -6.93 -2.02 -0.09
N PRO A 78 -7.00 -3.25 -0.65
CA PRO A 78 -7.64 -4.37 0.04
C PRO A 78 -6.72 -5.06 1.05
N LEU A 79 -5.41 -4.78 1.02
CA LEU A 79 -4.40 -5.38 1.89
C LEU A 79 -4.14 -4.51 3.13
N VAL A 80 -4.00 -3.20 2.91
CA VAL A 80 -3.77 -2.20 3.96
C VAL A 80 -4.81 -1.10 3.81
N ARG A 81 -5.97 -1.31 4.43
CA ARG A 81 -7.08 -0.36 4.29
C ARG A 81 -6.70 0.99 4.92
N PRO A 82 -7.29 2.11 4.49
CA PRO A 82 -7.02 3.43 5.06
C PRO A 82 -7.17 3.51 6.58
N ALA A 83 -8.08 2.72 7.17
CA ALA A 83 -8.23 2.63 8.62
C ALA A 83 -7.02 1.98 9.31
N ASP A 84 -6.43 0.95 8.69
CA ASP A 84 -5.24 0.26 9.19
C ASP A 84 -4.01 1.19 9.12
N ALA A 85 -3.86 1.93 8.01
CA ALA A 85 -2.82 2.95 7.85
C ALA A 85 -2.97 4.12 8.84
N ARG A 86 -4.20 4.61 9.04
CA ARG A 86 -4.50 5.66 10.03
C ARG A 86 -4.13 5.20 11.44
N ARG A 87 -4.44 3.96 11.78
CA ARG A 87 -4.06 3.38 13.07
C ARG A 87 -2.54 3.36 13.27
N CYS A 88 -1.78 2.95 12.25
CA CYS A 88 -0.31 3.02 12.27
C CYS A 88 0.20 4.45 12.52
N PHE A 89 -0.36 5.42 11.80
CA PHE A 89 -0.04 6.83 11.97
C PHE A 89 -0.33 7.35 13.38
N GLU A 90 -1.52 7.05 13.91
CA GLU A 90 -1.97 7.50 15.23
C GLU A 90 -1.14 6.87 16.36
N GLU A 91 -0.83 5.59 16.24
CA GLU A 91 -0.06 4.85 17.26
C GLU A 91 1.43 5.22 17.24
N SER A 92 1.99 5.74 16.14
CA SER A 92 3.39 6.13 16.09
C SER A 92 3.74 7.24 17.11
N GLY A 93 4.86 7.08 17.81
CA GLY A 93 5.43 8.10 18.69
C GLY A 93 6.18 9.24 17.99
N SER A 94 6.25 9.20 16.66
CA SER A 94 6.92 10.22 15.86
C SER A 94 6.31 11.61 16.07
N THR A 95 7.17 12.59 16.36
CA THR A 95 6.82 14.01 16.47
C THR A 95 6.70 14.71 15.12
N ASP A 96 7.36 14.16 14.09
CA ASP A 96 7.30 14.62 12.70
C ASP A 96 6.69 13.52 11.82
N LYS A 97 5.36 13.50 11.75
CA LYS A 97 4.63 12.50 10.97
C LYS A 97 3.60 13.10 10.04
N GLN A 98 3.47 12.49 8.87
CA GLN A 98 2.48 12.83 7.86
C GLN A 98 1.72 11.57 7.39
N LEU A 99 0.41 11.72 7.17
CA LEU A 99 -0.44 10.73 6.54
C LEU A 99 -0.99 11.28 5.22
N ILE A 100 -0.85 10.52 4.15
CA ILE A 100 -1.46 10.81 2.84
C ILE A 100 -2.33 9.62 2.45
N VAL A 101 -3.60 9.88 2.16
CA VAL A 101 -4.50 8.89 1.56
C VAL A 101 -4.76 9.32 0.13
N PHE A 102 -4.39 8.49 -0.84
CA PHE A 102 -4.65 8.71 -2.25
C PHE A 102 -6.06 8.22 -2.58
N ASP A 103 -6.85 9.07 -3.22
CA ASP A 103 -8.25 8.82 -3.56
C ASP A 103 -8.65 9.43 -4.90
N ALA A 104 -9.84 9.09 -5.38
CA ALA A 104 -10.32 9.56 -6.68
C ALA A 104 -10.65 11.06 -6.73
N PHE A 105 -10.91 11.69 -5.58
CA PHE A 105 -11.33 13.09 -5.54
C PHE A 105 -10.12 14.03 -5.67
N ASP A 106 -9.07 13.79 -4.88
CA ASP A 106 -7.86 14.61 -4.84
C ASP A 106 -6.76 14.10 -5.78
N HIS A 107 -6.82 12.83 -6.20
CA HIS A 107 -5.75 12.16 -6.96
C HIS A 107 -6.27 11.42 -8.21
N GLN A 108 -7.38 11.88 -8.77
CA GLN A 108 -7.95 11.54 -10.09
C GLN A 108 -8.53 10.12 -10.25
N VAL A 109 -7.98 9.13 -9.56
CA VAL A 109 -8.38 7.70 -9.66
C VAL A 109 -8.45 7.06 -8.29
N HIS A 110 -9.09 5.91 -8.20
CA HIS A 110 -8.96 5.05 -7.01
C HIS A 110 -7.58 4.37 -6.98
N TRP A 111 -7.06 4.16 -5.78
CA TRP A 111 -5.71 3.63 -5.58
C TRP A 111 -5.75 2.34 -4.76
N GLY A 112 -5.26 1.26 -5.36
CA GLY A 112 -4.92 0.02 -4.67
C GLY A 112 -3.50 0.00 -4.11
N HIS A 113 -3.13 -1.10 -3.45
CA HIS A 113 -1.83 -1.28 -2.81
C HIS A 113 -0.63 -1.09 -3.76
N LEU A 114 -0.66 -1.78 -4.90
CA LEU A 114 0.41 -1.73 -5.90
C LEU A 114 0.37 -0.45 -6.71
N ASP A 115 -0.78 0.22 -6.80
CA ASP A 115 -0.96 1.44 -7.59
C ASP A 115 -0.08 2.57 -7.06
N LEU A 116 0.17 2.60 -5.75
CA LEU A 116 1.06 3.58 -5.11
C LEU A 116 2.50 3.51 -5.63
N VAL A 117 2.93 2.36 -6.14
CA VAL A 117 4.30 2.11 -6.61
C VAL A 117 4.36 1.96 -8.13
N LEU A 118 3.45 1.16 -8.70
CA LEU A 118 3.46 0.72 -10.09
C LEU A 118 2.32 1.33 -10.92
N GLY A 119 1.40 2.07 -10.29
CA GLY A 119 0.28 2.69 -10.99
C GLY A 119 0.77 3.70 -12.01
N ARG A 120 0.06 3.82 -13.13
CA ARG A 120 0.37 4.76 -14.22
C ARG A 120 0.53 6.20 -13.73
N LEU A 121 -0.23 6.58 -12.71
CA LEU A 121 -0.19 7.92 -12.12
C LEU A 121 0.81 8.04 -10.95
N ALA A 122 1.40 6.94 -10.46
CA ALA A 122 2.37 6.98 -9.37
C ALA A 122 3.57 7.89 -9.66
N PRO A 123 4.17 7.92 -10.88
CA PRO A 123 5.27 8.82 -11.20
C PRO A 123 4.95 10.31 -11.11
N THR A 124 3.69 10.68 -11.35
CA THR A 124 3.23 12.08 -11.35
C THR A 124 2.56 12.49 -10.05
N GLU A 125 1.98 11.53 -9.32
CA GLU A 125 1.24 11.80 -8.09
C GLU A 125 2.02 11.38 -6.84
N VAL A 126 2.47 10.12 -6.77
CA VAL A 126 3.06 9.57 -5.53
C VAL A 126 4.52 9.96 -5.38
N TRP A 127 5.34 9.70 -6.41
CA TRP A 127 6.79 9.82 -6.32
C TRP A 127 7.27 11.25 -6.07
N PRO A 128 6.68 12.32 -6.67
CA PRO A 128 7.09 13.69 -6.38
C PRO A 128 6.83 14.08 -4.93
N ARG A 129 5.71 13.63 -4.34
CA ARG A 129 5.37 13.87 -2.93
C ARG A 129 6.36 13.17 -2.00
N LEU A 130 6.75 11.93 -2.33
CA LEU A 130 7.79 11.21 -1.58
C LEU A 130 9.16 11.90 -1.69
N ALA A 131 9.55 12.30 -2.90
CA ALA A 131 10.82 12.98 -3.15
C ALA A 131 10.90 14.32 -2.41
N GLN A 132 9.81 15.09 -2.42
CA GLN A 132 9.71 16.33 -1.65
C GLN A 132 9.81 16.04 -0.15
N TRP A 133 9.03 15.09 0.37
CA TRP A 133 9.02 14.76 1.79
C TRP A 133 10.41 14.35 2.31
N LEU A 134 11.14 13.57 1.52
CA LEU A 134 12.54 13.20 1.79
C LEU A 134 13.46 14.43 1.70
N GLY A 135 13.33 15.23 0.65
CA GLY A 135 14.15 16.43 0.43
C GLY A 135 14.01 17.48 1.53
N ASP A 136 12.82 17.61 2.13
CA ASP A 136 12.56 18.53 3.25
C ASP A 136 13.24 18.10 4.57
N ARG A 137 13.81 16.88 4.62
CA ARG A 137 14.38 16.24 5.82
C ARG A 137 15.82 15.75 5.64
N CYS A 138 16.37 15.87 4.44
CA CYS A 138 17.77 15.55 4.13
C CYS A 138 18.71 16.73 4.40
#